data_AF-A0A532TWN5-F1
#
_entry.id   AF-A0A532TWN5-F1
#
_cell.length_a   1.000
_cell.length_b   1.000
_cell.length_c   1.000
_cell.angle_alpha   90.00
_cell.angle_beta   90.00
_cell.angle_gamma   90.00
#
_symmetry.space_group_name_H-M   'P 1'
#
loop_
_entity.id
_entity.type
_entity.pdbx_description
1 polymer ?
#
loop_
_entity_poly.entity_id
_entity_poly.type
_entity_poly.pdbx_seq_one_letter_code
_entity_poly.pdbx_strand_id
1 'polypeptide(L)'
;MISYSGLLDGLTATGVIISSCVFGLLFFYRSLKLKAKLLTYAGLMVFFAGLLYLGPFSDFISILLTGDNLENPVTIGIYGRLSYMWVAPSLICAMYIGAELIKPDKKWNIVSIYIVLGILFELFLFLDTMNSFTFILKNPGEDLTDTSFVFGHPTFILIVIFLLSVLIFNGFGFLRKSFQSTGIIRRNFLFLSLGFLIFVIAGAGDSLISPGVTLVFIRIAMVSSSWMLYIGFKK
;
A
#
# COMPACT_ATOMS: atom_id res chain seq x y z
N MET A 1 14.88 -23.38 10.25
CA MET A 1 15.21 -22.22 11.10
C MET A 1 15.19 -21.03 10.17
N ILE A 2 14.47 -19.94 10.48
CA ILE A 2 14.32 -18.82 9.53
C ILE A 2 15.69 -18.25 9.18
N SER A 3 15.94 -18.07 7.89
CA SER A 3 17.18 -17.49 7.40
C SER A 3 17.31 -16.03 7.86
N TYR A 4 18.52 -15.46 7.79
CA TYR A 4 18.71 -14.04 8.11
C TYR A 4 17.90 -13.13 7.16
N SER A 5 17.82 -13.48 5.88
CA SER A 5 17.00 -12.78 4.88
C SER A 5 15.50 -12.87 5.22
N GLY A 6 15.01 -14.07 5.54
CA GLY A 6 13.62 -14.30 5.91
C GLY A 6 13.22 -13.53 7.18
N LEU A 7 14.12 -13.46 8.17
CA LEU A 7 13.91 -12.66 9.38
C LEU A 7 13.81 -11.16 9.06
N LEU A 8 14.72 -10.62 8.26
CA LEU A 8 14.69 -9.21 7.86
C LEU A 8 13.42 -8.88 7.07
N ASP A 9 13.04 -9.74 6.13
CA ASP A 9 11.82 -9.57 5.35
C ASP A 9 10.58 -9.61 6.26
N GLY A 10 10.39 -10.67 7.04
CA GLY A 10 9.25 -10.80 7.94
C GLY A 10 9.12 -9.66 8.96
N LEU A 11 10.22 -9.27 9.61
CA LEU A 11 10.22 -8.19 10.60
C LEU A 11 9.93 -6.82 9.99
N THR A 12 10.45 -6.54 8.79
CA THR A 12 10.19 -5.26 8.13
C THR A 12 8.75 -5.18 7.61
N ALA A 13 8.18 -6.27 7.07
CA ALA A 13 6.75 -6.32 6.72
C ALA A 13 5.88 -6.08 7.96
N THR A 14 6.22 -6.73 9.07
CA THR A 14 5.55 -6.52 10.38
C THR A 14 5.62 -5.05 10.81
N GLY A 15 6.79 -4.42 10.67
CA GLY A 15 7.00 -3.01 10.97
C GLY A 15 6.12 -2.08 10.13
N VAL A 16 5.94 -2.37 8.83
CA VAL A 16 5.04 -1.60 7.96
C VAL A 16 3.58 -1.75 8.40
N ILE A 17 3.10 -2.98 8.65
CA ILE A 17 1.72 -3.21 9.10
C ILE A 17 1.46 -2.49 10.41
N ILE A 18 2.30 -2.72 11.43
CA ILE A 18 2.09 -2.13 12.77
C ILE A 18 2.09 -0.60 12.67
N SER A 19 3.07 -0.02 11.98
CA SER A 19 3.16 1.43 11.83
C SER A 19 1.92 1.99 11.13
N SER A 20 1.51 1.39 10.02
CA SER A 20 0.36 1.84 9.23
C SER A 20 -0.96 1.67 9.99
N CYS A 21 -1.13 0.58 10.73
CA CYS A 21 -2.28 0.37 11.61
C CYS A 21 -2.34 1.43 12.71
N VAL A 22 -1.21 1.70 13.39
CA VAL A 22 -1.12 2.72 14.43
C VAL A 22 -1.45 4.11 13.86
N PHE A 23 -0.82 4.52 12.76
CA PHE A 23 -1.09 5.84 12.16
C PHE A 23 -2.51 5.93 11.59
N GLY A 24 -3.01 4.88 10.94
CA GLY A 24 -4.37 4.81 10.42
C GLY A 24 -5.41 4.97 11.52
N LEU A 25 -5.24 4.27 12.65
CA LEU A 25 -6.12 4.39 13.82
C LEU A 25 -5.99 5.75 14.51
N LEU A 26 -4.78 6.30 14.64
CA LEU A 26 -4.57 7.65 15.19
C LEU A 26 -5.27 8.72 14.34
N PHE A 27 -5.22 8.59 13.01
CA PHE A 27 -5.95 9.45 12.09
C PHE A 27 -7.45 9.31 12.25
N PHE A 28 -7.94 8.07 12.32
CA PHE A 28 -9.36 7.80 12.48
C PHE A 28 -9.87 8.41 13.79
N TYR A 29 -9.18 8.19 14.91
CA TYR A 29 -9.49 8.79 16.20
C TYR A 29 -9.54 10.33 16.15
N ARG A 30 -8.54 10.96 15.53
CA ARG A 30 -8.53 12.42 15.37
C ARG A 30 -9.64 12.91 14.45
N SER A 31 -9.98 12.14 13.41
CA SER A 31 -11.05 12.49 12.47
C SER A 31 -12.40 12.57 13.16
N LEU A 32 -12.66 11.67 14.11
CA LEU A 32 -13.87 11.68 14.93
C LEU A 32 -13.90 12.91 15.84
N LYS A 33 -12.78 13.23 16.52
CA LYS A 33 -12.68 14.42 17.39
C LYS A 33 -12.87 15.73 16.63
N LEU A 34 -12.28 15.83 15.44
CA LEU A 34 -12.29 17.06 14.62
C LEU A 34 -13.47 17.14 13.64
N LYS A 35 -14.30 16.08 13.56
CA LYS A 35 -15.35 15.90 12.53
C LYS A 35 -14.83 16.13 11.10
N ALA A 36 -13.57 15.78 10.85
CA ALA A 36 -12.88 16.07 9.60
C ALA A 36 -12.93 14.86 8.66
N LYS A 37 -13.89 14.87 7.72
CA LYS A 37 -14.13 13.76 6.79
C LYS A 37 -12.88 13.36 6.00
N LEU A 38 -12.09 14.33 5.50
CA LEU A 38 -10.83 14.05 4.79
C LEU A 38 -9.83 13.25 5.63
N LEU A 39 -9.78 13.51 6.94
CA LEU A 39 -8.89 12.80 7.85
C LEU A 39 -9.34 11.35 8.07
N THR A 40 -10.64 11.09 7.99
CA THR A 40 -11.19 9.73 8.05
C THR A 40 -10.71 8.92 6.85
N TYR A 41 -10.84 9.45 5.63
CA TYR A 41 -10.35 8.77 4.42
C TYR A 41 -8.83 8.61 4.42
N ALA A 42 -8.08 9.60 4.93
CA ALA A 42 -6.62 9.48 5.07
C ALA A 42 -6.23 8.35 6.04
N GLY A 43 -6.92 8.24 7.17
CA GLY A 43 -6.70 7.16 8.13
C GLY A 43 -6.99 5.77 7.55
N LEU A 44 -8.13 5.64 6.86
CA LEU A 44 -8.49 4.38 6.18
C LEU A 44 -7.51 4.02 5.06
N MET A 45 -7.09 5.01 4.26
CA MET A 45 -6.09 4.80 3.21
C MET A 45 -4.77 4.28 3.78
N VAL A 46 -4.23 4.94 4.82
CA VAL A 46 -2.96 4.53 5.45
C VAL A 46 -3.11 3.13 6.06
N PHE A 47 -4.25 2.85 6.71
CA PHE A 47 -4.54 1.53 7.25
C PHE A 47 -4.53 0.45 6.16
N PHE A 48 -5.31 0.62 5.08
CA PHE A 48 -5.37 -0.35 3.99
C PHE A 48 -4.06 -0.47 3.21
N ALA A 49 -3.33 0.63 3.02
CA ALA A 49 -2.00 0.62 2.41
C ALA A 49 -1.01 -0.23 3.21
N GLY A 50 -1.08 -0.19 4.55
CA GLY A 50 -0.29 -1.06 5.41
C GLY A 50 -0.62 -2.53 5.26
N LEU A 51 -1.91 -2.85 5.11
CA LEU A 51 -2.36 -4.22 4.91
C LEU A 51 -1.93 -4.83 3.57
N LEU A 52 -1.32 -4.06 2.67
CA LEU A 52 -0.66 -4.62 1.48
C LEU A 52 0.50 -5.57 1.83
N TYR A 53 1.01 -5.48 3.06
CA TYR A 53 2.06 -6.34 3.58
C TYR A 53 1.53 -7.58 4.32
N LEU A 54 0.21 -7.82 4.28
CA LEU A 54 -0.42 -8.91 5.02
C LEU A 54 0.03 -10.30 4.51
N GLY A 55 0.32 -10.47 3.23
CA GLY A 55 0.91 -11.71 2.69
C GLY A 55 2.27 -12.04 3.32
N PRO A 56 3.32 -11.19 3.16
CA PRO A 56 4.63 -11.46 3.77
C PRO A 56 4.57 -11.58 5.29
N PHE A 57 3.73 -10.79 5.96
CA PHE A 57 3.50 -10.93 7.40
C PHE A 57 2.92 -12.30 7.76
N SER A 58 1.86 -12.73 7.07
CA SER A 58 1.20 -14.00 7.36
C SER A 58 2.10 -15.19 7.04
N ASP A 59 2.89 -15.08 5.98
CA ASP A 59 3.91 -16.08 5.62
C ASP A 59 4.99 -16.20 6.69
N PHE A 60 5.52 -15.06 7.17
CA PHE A 60 6.47 -15.04 8.29
C PHE A 60 5.91 -15.69 9.56
N ILE A 61 4.67 -15.37 9.92
CA ILE A 61 4.00 -15.99 11.08
C ILE A 61 3.79 -17.49 10.85
N SER A 62 3.40 -17.91 9.64
CA SER A 62 3.25 -19.33 9.30
C SER A 62 4.54 -20.11 9.53
N ILE A 63 5.67 -19.60 9.02
CA ILE A 63 6.98 -20.25 9.18
C ILE A 63 7.37 -20.32 10.67
N LEU A 64 7.14 -19.25 11.45
CA LEU A 64 7.44 -19.24 12.88
C LEU A 64 6.63 -20.26 13.69
N LEU A 65 5.36 -20.48 13.33
CA LEU A 65 4.45 -21.35 14.08
C LEU A 65 4.50 -22.81 13.63
N THR A 66 4.65 -23.03 12.31
CA THR A 66 4.49 -24.36 11.70
C THR A 66 5.77 -24.90 11.10
N GLY A 67 6.75 -24.05 10.82
CA GLY A 67 7.95 -24.39 10.05
C GLY A 67 7.73 -24.33 8.53
N ASP A 68 6.50 -24.10 8.06
CA ASP A 68 6.15 -24.09 6.64
C ASP A 68 5.66 -22.71 6.17
N ASN A 69 5.94 -22.40 4.90
CA ASN A 69 5.38 -21.23 4.24
C ASN A 69 3.85 -21.31 4.14
N LEU A 70 3.23 -20.14 4.14
CA LEU A 70 1.81 -19.95 3.86
C LEU A 70 1.47 -20.42 2.45
N GLU A 71 2.39 -20.26 1.51
CA GLU A 71 2.25 -20.77 0.15
C GLU A 71 2.73 -22.24 0.11
N ASN A 72 1.79 -23.17 -0.06
CA ASN A 72 2.07 -24.60 -0.20
C ASN A 72 1.03 -25.24 -1.14
N PRO A 73 1.18 -26.52 -1.56
CA PRO A 73 0.29 -27.14 -2.56
C PRO A 73 -1.21 -27.07 -2.26
N VAL A 74 -1.60 -26.89 -0.99
CA VAL A 74 -3.00 -26.81 -0.55
C VAL A 74 -3.50 -25.36 -0.48
N THR A 75 -2.62 -24.39 -0.26
CA THR A 75 -2.94 -22.97 -0.01
C THR A 75 -2.45 -22.03 -1.10
N ILE A 76 -2.21 -22.57 -2.29
CA ILE A 76 -1.67 -21.83 -3.41
C ILE A 76 -2.48 -20.54 -3.71
N GLY A 77 -1.77 -19.42 -3.84
CA GLY A 77 -2.29 -18.08 -4.13
C GLY A 77 -2.72 -17.26 -2.92
N ILE A 78 -2.71 -17.82 -1.70
CA ILE A 78 -3.15 -17.07 -0.51
C ILE A 78 -2.22 -15.89 -0.23
N TYR A 79 -0.91 -16.06 -0.40
CA TYR A 79 0.04 -14.97 -0.20
C TYR A 79 -0.34 -13.75 -1.06
N GLY A 80 -0.54 -13.96 -2.36
CA GLY A 80 -0.87 -12.88 -3.31
C GLY A 80 -2.20 -12.20 -2.96
N ARG A 81 -3.22 -12.97 -2.63
CA ARG A 81 -4.54 -12.42 -2.24
C ARG A 81 -4.44 -11.52 -1.02
N LEU A 82 -3.77 -11.98 0.04
CA LEU A 82 -3.63 -11.19 1.28
C LEU A 82 -2.85 -9.91 1.04
N SER A 83 -1.81 -9.95 0.19
CA SER A 83 -1.03 -8.76 -0.16
C SER A 83 -1.80 -7.74 -1.00
N TYR A 84 -2.73 -8.18 -1.86
CA TYR A 84 -3.30 -7.27 -2.86
C TYR A 84 -4.80 -6.98 -2.73
N MET A 85 -5.56 -7.71 -1.90
CA MET A 85 -7.01 -7.45 -1.70
C MET A 85 -7.32 -6.10 -1.03
N TRP A 86 -6.29 -5.42 -0.53
CA TRP A 86 -6.40 -4.11 0.11
C TRP A 86 -6.08 -2.95 -0.85
N VAL A 87 -5.65 -3.25 -2.08
CA VAL A 87 -5.34 -2.26 -3.11
C VAL A 87 -6.56 -1.42 -3.43
N ALA A 88 -7.70 -2.04 -3.75
CA ALA A 88 -8.89 -1.30 -4.15
C ALA A 88 -9.44 -0.41 -3.01
N PRO A 89 -9.62 -0.90 -1.76
CA PRO A 89 -10.00 -0.05 -0.63
C PRO A 89 -9.06 1.14 -0.40
N SER A 90 -7.74 0.90 -0.45
CA SER A 90 -6.74 1.95 -0.25
C SER A 90 -6.81 3.00 -1.37
N LEU A 91 -6.88 2.55 -2.63
CA LEU A 91 -6.96 3.40 -3.80
C LEU A 91 -8.22 4.27 -3.80
N ILE A 92 -9.39 3.70 -3.48
CA ILE A 92 -10.65 4.45 -3.42
C ILE A 92 -10.54 5.60 -2.42
N CYS A 93 -9.94 5.33 -1.25
CA CYS A 93 -9.69 6.37 -0.25
C CYS A 93 -8.70 7.43 -0.76
N ALA A 94 -7.61 7.01 -1.41
CA ALA A 94 -6.62 7.92 -1.99
C ALA A 94 -7.23 8.81 -3.09
N MET A 95 -8.09 8.25 -3.95
CA MET A 95 -8.76 8.99 -5.01
C MET A 95 -9.80 9.95 -4.46
N TYR A 96 -10.50 9.58 -3.40
CA TYR A 96 -11.40 10.49 -2.69
C TYR A 96 -10.63 11.73 -2.18
N ILE A 97 -9.48 11.52 -1.53
CA ILE A 97 -8.65 12.60 -0.97
C ILE A 97 -8.12 13.50 -2.09
N GLY A 98 -7.47 12.93 -3.10
CA GLY A 98 -6.89 13.69 -4.22
C GLY A 98 -7.95 14.47 -5.00
N ALA A 99 -9.09 13.83 -5.28
CA ALA A 99 -10.18 14.46 -6.03
C ALA A 99 -10.88 15.57 -5.25
N GLU A 100 -11.11 15.40 -3.94
CA GLU A 100 -11.70 16.45 -3.09
C GLU A 100 -10.86 17.73 -3.09
N LEU A 101 -9.54 17.61 -3.22
CA LEU A 101 -8.63 18.75 -3.17
C LEU A 101 -8.37 19.40 -4.52
N ILE A 102 -8.28 18.59 -5.59
CA ILE A 102 -8.03 19.11 -6.94
C ILE A 102 -9.31 19.63 -7.58
N LYS A 103 -10.38 18.81 -7.58
CA LYS A 103 -11.60 19.06 -8.33
C LYS A 103 -12.84 18.51 -7.58
N PRO A 104 -13.27 19.17 -6.49
CA PRO A 104 -14.35 18.67 -5.63
C PRO A 104 -15.67 18.43 -6.37
N ASP A 105 -15.97 19.23 -7.41
CA ASP A 105 -17.18 19.12 -8.24
C ASP A 105 -17.23 17.81 -9.05
N LYS A 106 -16.09 17.16 -9.29
CA LYS A 106 -16.00 15.87 -10.01
C LYS A 106 -15.50 14.72 -9.13
N LYS A 107 -15.41 14.92 -7.81
CA LYS A 107 -14.91 13.91 -6.87
C LYS A 107 -15.55 12.55 -7.08
N TRP A 108 -16.89 12.49 -7.07
CA TRP A 108 -17.59 11.23 -7.16
C TRP A 108 -17.47 10.58 -8.55
N ASN A 109 -17.31 11.36 -9.61
CA ASN A 109 -17.04 10.81 -10.94
C ASN A 109 -15.67 10.13 -10.97
N ILE A 110 -14.64 10.77 -10.41
CA ILE A 110 -13.29 10.20 -10.31
C ILE A 110 -13.32 8.94 -9.44
N VAL A 111 -13.87 9.04 -8.23
CA VAL A 111 -13.97 7.91 -7.28
C VAL A 111 -14.73 6.73 -7.90
N SER A 112 -15.84 6.98 -8.61
CA SER A 112 -16.65 5.91 -9.23
C SER A 112 -15.87 5.13 -10.30
N ILE A 113 -15.02 5.82 -11.08
CA ILE A 113 -14.15 5.15 -12.06
C ILE A 113 -13.23 4.16 -11.34
N TYR A 114 -12.59 4.57 -10.24
CA TYR A 114 -11.69 3.70 -9.49
C TYR A 114 -12.40 2.63 -8.66
N ILE A 115 -13.68 2.83 -8.30
CA ILE A 115 -14.51 1.75 -7.75
C ILE A 115 -14.68 0.65 -8.81
N VAL A 116 -15.06 1.01 -10.04
CA VAL A 116 -15.23 0.03 -11.12
C VAL A 116 -13.92 -0.67 -11.45
N LEU A 117 -12.82 0.08 -11.62
CA LEU A 117 -11.51 -0.52 -11.89
C LEU A 117 -11.03 -1.38 -10.71
N GLY A 118 -11.30 -0.97 -9.47
CA GLY A 118 -11.00 -1.74 -8.27
C GLY A 118 -11.75 -3.07 -8.24
N ILE A 119 -13.05 -3.08 -8.56
CA ILE A 119 -13.83 -4.32 -8.68
C ILE A 119 -13.24 -5.23 -9.77
N LEU A 120 -12.88 -4.69 -10.93
CA LEU A 120 -12.21 -5.48 -11.98
C LEU A 120 -10.88 -6.07 -11.50
N PHE A 121 -10.08 -5.29 -10.78
CA PHE A 121 -8.83 -5.77 -10.18
C PHE A 121 -9.07 -6.93 -9.20
N GLU A 122 -10.02 -6.79 -8.27
CA GLU A 122 -10.37 -7.84 -7.30
C GLU A 122 -10.89 -9.10 -8.00
N LEU A 123 -11.69 -8.97 -9.07
CA LEU A 123 -12.14 -10.12 -9.85
C LEU A 123 -10.97 -10.92 -10.42
N PHE A 124 -9.99 -10.26 -11.06
CA PHE A 124 -8.79 -10.96 -11.53
C PHE A 124 -7.94 -11.50 -10.39
N LEU A 125 -7.79 -10.73 -9.29
CA LEU A 125 -7.03 -11.16 -8.12
C LEU A 125 -7.57 -12.46 -7.52
N PHE A 126 -8.89 -12.59 -7.38
CA PHE A 126 -9.51 -13.75 -6.73
C PHE A 126 -9.79 -14.91 -7.69
N LEU A 127 -10.20 -14.63 -8.93
CA LEU A 127 -10.58 -15.67 -9.89
C LEU A 127 -9.37 -16.20 -10.69
N ASP A 128 -8.32 -15.40 -10.84
CA ASP A 128 -7.16 -15.73 -11.68
C ASP A 128 -5.82 -15.42 -11.00
N THR A 129 -5.74 -15.69 -9.69
CA THR A 129 -4.54 -15.42 -8.88
C THR A 129 -3.28 -16.08 -9.45
N MET A 130 -3.42 -17.31 -9.98
CA MET A 130 -2.28 -18.12 -10.41
C MET A 130 -1.63 -17.66 -11.70
N ASN A 131 -2.39 -17.02 -12.58
CA ASN A 131 -1.84 -16.39 -13.77
C ASN A 131 -1.45 -14.93 -13.51
N SER A 132 -1.92 -14.35 -12.40
CA SER A 132 -1.59 -12.98 -11.99
C SER A 132 -0.19 -12.85 -11.39
N PHE A 133 0.30 -13.88 -10.72
CA PHE A 133 1.54 -13.84 -9.94
C PHE A 133 2.44 -15.05 -10.18
N THR A 134 3.74 -14.83 -10.13
CA THR A 134 4.73 -15.90 -9.97
C THR A 134 5.02 -16.09 -8.48
N PHE A 135 4.99 -17.33 -8.00
CA PHE A 135 5.35 -17.68 -6.63
C PHE A 135 6.63 -18.51 -6.64
N ILE A 136 7.68 -18.01 -5.98
CA ILE A 136 8.99 -18.67 -5.92
C ILE A 136 9.37 -18.89 -4.45
N LEU A 137 9.57 -20.16 -4.09
CA LEU A 137 10.07 -20.57 -2.79
C LEU A 137 11.52 -21.04 -2.96
N LYS A 138 12.49 -20.15 -2.69
CA LYS A 138 13.91 -20.48 -2.85
C LYS A 138 14.38 -21.49 -1.80
N ASN A 139 14.08 -21.22 -0.53
CA ASN A 139 14.36 -22.09 0.62
C ASN A 139 13.07 -22.25 1.45
N PRO A 140 12.22 -23.24 1.13
CA PRO A 140 10.96 -23.47 1.85
C PRO A 140 11.19 -23.65 3.35
N GLY A 141 10.36 -22.99 4.18
CA GLY A 141 10.46 -23.03 5.65
C GLY A 141 11.59 -22.17 6.24
N GLU A 142 12.38 -21.49 5.41
CA GLU A 142 13.47 -20.61 5.85
C GLU A 142 13.35 -19.18 5.32
N ASP A 143 13.00 -19.02 4.04
CA ASP A 143 12.75 -17.73 3.40
C ASP A 143 11.25 -17.48 3.22
N LEU A 144 10.86 -16.20 3.11
CA LEU A 144 9.51 -15.84 2.69
C LEU A 144 9.31 -16.12 1.20
N THR A 145 8.05 -16.30 0.82
CA THR A 145 7.61 -16.47 -0.56
C THR A 145 7.94 -15.22 -1.36
N ASP A 146 8.73 -15.37 -2.42
CA ASP A 146 9.00 -14.32 -3.39
C ASP A 146 7.84 -14.29 -4.39
N THR A 147 7.13 -13.15 -4.43
CA THR A 147 5.99 -12.98 -5.33
C THR A 147 6.16 -11.77 -6.21
N SER A 148 5.91 -11.95 -7.50
CA SER A 148 5.98 -10.86 -8.48
C SER A 148 4.80 -10.95 -9.44
N PHE A 149 4.35 -9.80 -9.93
CA PHE A 149 3.30 -9.76 -10.94
C PHE A 149 3.79 -10.32 -12.27
N VAL A 150 2.93 -11.09 -12.94
CA VAL A 150 3.18 -11.48 -14.34
C VAL A 150 3.00 -10.26 -15.24
N PHE A 151 4.07 -9.86 -15.92
CA PHE A 151 4.05 -8.73 -16.85
C PHE A 151 3.01 -8.92 -17.96
N GLY A 152 2.21 -7.89 -18.20
CA GLY A 152 1.15 -7.90 -19.22
C GLY A 152 -0.17 -8.54 -18.78
N HIS A 153 -0.21 -9.21 -17.62
CA HIS A 153 -1.46 -9.66 -17.05
C HIS A 153 -2.35 -8.46 -16.66
N PRO A 154 -3.69 -8.55 -16.77
CA PRO A 154 -4.60 -7.45 -16.39
C PRO A 154 -4.36 -6.87 -15.00
N THR A 155 -4.02 -7.71 -14.00
CA THR A 155 -3.70 -7.24 -12.63
C THR A 155 -2.48 -6.33 -12.59
N PHE A 156 -1.40 -6.67 -13.31
CA PHE A 156 -0.21 -5.83 -13.42
C PHE A 156 -0.54 -4.48 -14.06
N ILE A 157 -1.28 -4.49 -15.17
CA ILE A 157 -1.66 -3.27 -15.90
C ILE A 157 -2.50 -2.36 -15.00
N LEU A 158 -3.47 -2.93 -14.27
CA LEU A 158 -4.31 -2.17 -13.34
C LEU A 158 -3.50 -1.57 -12.20
N ILE A 159 -2.54 -2.30 -11.61
CA ILE A 159 -1.64 -1.76 -10.58
C ILE A 159 -0.82 -0.59 -11.10
N VAL A 160 -0.27 -0.68 -12.32
CA VAL A 160 0.46 0.43 -12.94
C VAL A 160 -0.45 1.65 -13.11
N ILE A 161 -1.69 1.45 -13.59
CA ILE A 161 -2.68 2.53 -13.71
C ILE A 161 -2.98 3.15 -12.33
N PHE A 162 -3.15 2.33 -11.29
CA PHE A 162 -3.44 2.78 -9.93
C PHE A 162 -2.29 3.60 -9.33
N LEU A 163 -1.05 3.11 -9.45
CA LEU A 163 0.13 3.80 -8.97
C LEU A 163 0.34 5.14 -9.69
N LEU A 164 0.20 5.18 -11.02
CA LEU A 164 0.26 6.43 -11.78
C LEU A 164 -0.86 7.39 -11.40
N SER A 165 -2.05 6.87 -11.11
CA SER A 165 -3.18 7.68 -10.66
C SER A 165 -2.92 8.30 -9.29
N VAL A 166 -2.41 7.52 -8.33
CA VAL A 166 -2.00 8.03 -7.01
C VAL A 166 -0.91 9.08 -7.15
N LEU A 167 0.07 8.85 -8.04
CA LEU A 167 1.14 9.80 -8.32
C LEU A 167 0.60 11.13 -8.86
N ILE A 168 -0.32 11.09 -9.83
CA ILE A 168 -0.87 12.29 -10.47
C ILE A 168 -1.81 13.03 -9.52
N PHE A 169 -2.83 12.35 -8.99
CA PHE A 169 -3.87 13.01 -8.20
C PHE A 169 -3.42 13.36 -6.78
N ASN A 170 -2.59 12.52 -6.16
CA ASN A 170 -2.11 12.79 -4.81
C ASN A 170 -0.71 13.41 -4.87
N GLY A 171 0.30 12.71 -5.38
CA GLY A 171 1.68 13.21 -5.42
C GLY A 171 1.82 14.61 -6.01
N PHE A 172 1.54 14.77 -7.30
CA PHE A 172 1.63 16.05 -8.00
C PHE A 172 0.46 17.00 -7.70
N GLY A 173 -0.72 16.47 -7.43
CA GLY A 173 -1.87 17.24 -6.96
C GLY A 173 -1.57 18.08 -5.72
N PHE A 174 -1.05 17.42 -4.69
CA PHE A 174 -0.60 18.06 -3.45
C PHE A 174 0.57 19.01 -3.69
N LEU A 175 1.53 18.64 -4.55
CA LEU A 175 2.66 19.49 -4.88
C LEU A 175 2.20 20.82 -5.48
N ARG A 176 1.29 20.76 -6.46
CA ARG A 176 0.70 21.96 -7.09
C ARG A 176 -0.02 22.83 -6.05
N LYS A 177 -0.83 22.23 -5.17
CA LYS A 177 -1.51 22.96 -4.09
C LYS A 177 -0.54 23.60 -3.10
N SER A 178 0.60 22.97 -2.85
CA SER A 178 1.63 23.54 -2.00
C SER A 178 2.20 24.84 -2.57
N PHE A 179 2.44 24.91 -3.89
CA PHE A 179 2.92 26.13 -4.55
C PHE A 179 1.89 27.25 -4.58
N GLN A 180 0.59 26.91 -4.50
CA GLN A 180 -0.51 27.87 -4.42
C GLN A 180 -0.81 28.34 -3.00
N SER A 181 -0.19 27.74 -1.98
CA SER A 181 -0.45 28.02 -0.58
C SER A 181 0.73 28.74 0.08
N THR A 182 0.52 29.33 1.25
CA THR A 182 1.57 29.99 2.04
C THR A 182 1.63 29.44 3.47
N GLY A 183 2.72 29.74 4.17
CA GLY A 183 2.91 29.40 5.59
C GLY A 183 2.74 27.90 5.91
N ILE A 184 1.99 27.62 6.97
CA ILE A 184 1.77 26.26 7.50
C ILE A 184 1.04 25.39 6.47
N ILE A 185 0.08 25.94 5.71
CA ILE A 185 -0.69 25.19 4.71
C ILE A 185 0.22 24.68 3.60
N ARG A 186 1.16 25.52 3.12
CA ARG A 186 2.17 25.10 2.14
C ARG A 186 3.02 23.93 2.64
N ARG A 187 3.53 24.05 3.87
CA ARG A 187 4.34 22.99 4.50
C ARG A 187 3.57 21.68 4.59
N ASN A 188 2.31 21.74 5.00
CA ASN A 188 1.46 20.57 5.13
C ASN A 188 1.22 19.87 3.77
N PHE A 189 0.91 20.63 2.71
CA PHE A 189 0.77 20.06 1.37
C PHE A 189 2.09 19.49 0.81
N LEU A 190 3.24 20.07 1.13
CA LEU A 190 4.55 19.50 0.76
C LEU A 190 4.77 18.14 1.41
N PHE A 191 4.47 17.99 2.71
CA PHE A 191 4.59 16.70 3.40
C PHE A 191 3.63 15.66 2.82
N LEU A 192 2.41 16.04 2.49
CA LEU A 192 1.46 15.13 1.83
C LEU A 192 2.00 14.68 0.47
N SER A 193 2.46 15.61 -0.37
CA SER A 193 3.06 15.31 -1.66
C SER A 193 4.25 14.35 -1.55
N LEU A 194 5.20 14.65 -0.66
CA LEU A 194 6.37 13.80 -0.42
C LEU A 194 5.95 12.40 0.07
N GLY A 195 4.99 12.31 0.98
CA GLY A 195 4.47 11.03 1.46
C GLY A 195 3.93 10.17 0.30
N PHE A 196 3.09 10.74 -0.57
CA PHE A 196 2.56 10.00 -1.73
C PHE A 196 3.62 9.65 -2.77
N LEU A 197 4.60 10.53 -3.02
CA LEU A 197 5.71 10.25 -3.93
C LEU A 197 6.55 9.07 -3.43
N ILE A 198 6.93 9.09 -2.15
CA ILE A 198 7.68 8.01 -1.52
C ILE A 198 6.86 6.72 -1.55
N PHE A 199 5.57 6.77 -1.20
CA PHE A 199 4.69 5.61 -1.24
C PHE A 199 4.64 4.95 -2.63
N VAL A 200 4.49 5.74 -3.70
CA VAL A 200 4.44 5.18 -5.06
C VAL A 200 5.77 4.56 -5.46
N ILE A 201 6.89 5.24 -5.20
CA ILE A 201 8.23 4.74 -5.54
C ILE A 201 8.52 3.47 -4.76
N ALA A 202 8.26 3.48 -3.46
CA ALA A 202 8.55 2.35 -2.60
C ALA A 202 7.59 1.19 -2.84
N GLY A 203 6.29 1.42 -3.04
CA GLY A 203 5.34 0.36 -3.41
C GLY A 203 5.65 -0.30 -4.75
N ALA A 204 6.04 0.49 -5.76
CA ALA A 204 6.54 -0.04 -7.03
C ALA A 204 7.84 -0.83 -6.84
N GLY A 205 8.78 -0.30 -6.04
CA GLY A 205 10.02 -0.97 -5.72
C GLY A 205 9.82 -2.31 -5.02
N ASP A 206 8.93 -2.37 -4.02
CA ASP A 206 8.62 -3.58 -3.26
C ASP A 206 8.03 -4.68 -4.16
N SER A 207 7.25 -4.29 -5.18
CA SER A 207 6.65 -5.25 -6.14
C SER A 207 7.59 -5.71 -7.25
N LEU A 208 8.71 -5.01 -7.48
CA LEU A 208 9.63 -5.26 -8.59
C LEU A 208 10.98 -5.82 -8.16
N ILE A 209 11.34 -5.67 -6.89
CA ILE A 209 12.64 -6.08 -6.35
C ILE A 209 12.46 -7.34 -5.52
N SER A 210 13.21 -8.39 -5.86
CA SER A 210 13.22 -9.63 -5.09
C SER A 210 13.61 -9.42 -3.61
N PRO A 211 13.16 -10.30 -2.70
CA PRO A 211 13.52 -10.28 -1.29
C PRO A 211 15.02 -10.15 -1.03
N GLY A 212 15.38 -9.29 -0.09
CA GLY A 212 16.77 -9.02 0.29
C GLY A 212 16.95 -7.72 1.06
N VAL A 213 18.21 -7.34 1.28
CA VAL A 213 18.57 -6.14 2.08
C VAL A 213 18.00 -4.85 1.47
N THR A 214 17.92 -4.74 0.14
CA THR A 214 17.33 -3.58 -0.54
C THR A 214 15.88 -3.34 -0.11
N LEU A 215 15.14 -4.42 0.14
CA LEU A 215 13.73 -4.38 0.51
C LEU A 215 13.52 -3.76 1.90
N VAL A 216 14.51 -3.89 2.79
CA VAL A 216 14.52 -3.19 4.10
C VAL A 216 14.45 -1.67 3.91
N PHE A 217 15.27 -1.11 3.01
CA PHE A 217 15.27 0.33 2.74
C PHE A 217 13.96 0.81 2.13
N ILE A 218 13.37 0.01 1.23
CA ILE A 218 12.07 0.28 0.61
C ILE A 218 10.98 0.34 1.68
N ARG A 219 10.95 -0.61 2.62
CA ARG A 219 9.95 -0.64 3.69
C ARG A 219 10.15 0.45 4.74
N ILE A 220 11.40 0.85 5.01
CA ILE A 220 11.67 2.06 5.81
C ILE A 220 11.12 3.31 5.11
N ALA A 221 11.26 3.41 3.79
CA ALA A 221 10.67 4.48 3.01
C ALA A 221 9.13 4.44 3.09
N MET A 222 8.51 3.26 3.07
CA MET A 222 7.06 3.09 3.27
C MET A 222 6.60 3.55 4.66
N VAL A 223 7.31 3.20 5.73
CA VAL A 223 7.01 3.71 7.08
C VAL A 223 7.16 5.24 7.13
N SER A 224 8.22 5.76 6.52
CA SER A 224 8.47 7.20 6.42
C SER A 224 7.36 7.93 5.66
N SER A 225 6.80 7.30 4.61
CA SER A 225 5.67 7.84 3.86
C SER A 225 4.44 8.03 4.75
N SER A 226 4.11 7.04 5.58
CA SER A 226 3.00 7.13 6.54
C SER A 226 3.22 8.24 7.57
N TRP A 227 4.45 8.40 8.03
CA TRP A 227 4.83 9.49 8.93
C TRP A 227 4.70 10.87 8.29
N MET A 228 5.13 11.03 7.04
CA MET A 228 4.98 12.28 6.29
C MET A 228 3.51 12.63 6.06
N LEU A 229 2.69 11.64 5.70
CA LEU A 229 1.24 11.83 5.60
C LEU A 229 0.65 12.29 6.93
N TYR A 230 1.08 11.69 8.05
CA TYR A 230 0.70 12.09 9.40
C TYR A 230 1.06 13.54 9.74
N ILE A 231 2.28 13.97 9.45
CA ILE A 231 2.68 15.36 9.64
C ILE A 231 1.86 16.28 8.74
N GLY A 232 1.65 15.93 7.47
CA GLY A 232 0.93 16.76 6.50
C GLY A 232 -0.52 17.03 6.89
N PHE A 233 -1.16 16.09 7.57
CA PHE A 233 -2.52 16.26 8.10
C PHE A 233 -2.58 16.79 9.53
N LYS A 234 -1.45 16.88 10.24
CA LYS A 234 -1.38 17.44 11.58
C LYS A 234 -1.57 18.97 11.48
N LYS A 235 -2.60 19.47 12.16
CA LYS A 235 -2.79 20.91 12.40
C LYS A 235 -1.73 21.41 13.38
#